data_AF-B6IL76-F1
#
_entry.id   AF-B6IL76-F1
#
_cell.length_a   1.000
_cell.length_b   1.000
_cell.length_c   1.000
_cell.angle_alpha   90.00
_cell.angle_beta   90.00
_cell.angle_gamma   90.00
#
_symmetry.space_group_name_H-M   'P 1'
#
loop_
_entity.id
_entity.type
_entity.pdbx_description
1 polymer ?
#
loop_
_entity_poly.entity_id
_entity_poly.type
_entity_poly.pdbx_seq_one_letter_code
_entity_poly.pdbx_strand_id
1 'polypeptide(L)'
;MEKKERKWVSTSLAIGIYVIGQALAVWAHFGCVFFILSLILFTYWNTGRRRHGEMSAYSVFNDNCERLAGSMTAEHFERDMLRQRR
;
A
#
# COMPACT_ATOMS: atom_id res chain seq x y z
N MET A 1 -13.91 27.83 2.78
CA MET A 1 -14.99 26.85 3.03
C MET A 1 -15.40 26.11 1.76
N GLU A 2 -15.63 26.82 0.66
CA GLU A 2 -16.09 26.29 -0.64
C GLU A 2 -15.28 25.09 -1.22
N LYS A 3 -13.94 25.16 -1.22
CA LYS A 3 -13.09 24.06 -1.76
C LYS A 3 -13.14 22.78 -0.94
N LYS A 4 -13.32 22.89 0.38
CA LYS A 4 -13.41 21.73 1.28
C LYS A 4 -14.74 21.02 1.03
N GLU A 5 -15.85 21.76 1.06
CA GLU A 5 -17.18 21.20 0.79
C GLU A 5 -17.28 20.55 -0.58
N ARG A 6 -16.75 21.19 -1.65
CA ARG A 6 -16.70 20.57 -2.98
C ARG A 6 -15.95 19.24 -3.00
N LYS A 7 -14.82 19.13 -2.28
CA LYS A 7 -14.09 17.86 -2.17
C LYS A 7 -14.91 16.80 -1.45
N TRP A 8 -15.55 17.15 -0.33
CA TRP A 8 -16.39 16.21 0.42
C TRP A 8 -17.58 15.71 -0.41
N VAL A 9 -18.28 16.62 -1.10
CA VAL A 9 -19.40 16.27 -2.00
C VAL A 9 -18.93 15.35 -3.13
N SER A 10 -17.80 15.67 -3.78
CA SER A 10 -17.22 14.84 -4.84
C SER A 10 -16.87 13.43 -4.35
N THR A 11 -16.33 13.32 -3.13
CA THR A 11 -15.92 12.03 -2.56
C THR A 11 -17.13 11.18 -2.20
N SER A 12 -18.14 11.77 -1.55
CA SER A 12 -19.41 11.10 -1.23
C SER A 12 -20.14 10.61 -2.48
N LEU A 13 -20.14 11.40 -3.55
CA LEU A 13 -20.73 11.00 -4.84
C LEU A 13 -20.00 9.81 -5.45
N ALA A 14 -18.65 9.83 -5.47
CA ALA A 14 -17.85 8.73 -6.00
C ALA A 14 -18.09 7.41 -5.24
N ILE A 15 -18.21 7.47 -3.91
CA ILE A 15 -18.56 6.32 -3.07
C ILE A 15 -19.96 5.80 -3.42
N GLY A 16 -20.95 6.69 -3.59
CA GLY A 16 -22.30 6.31 -4.00
C GLY A 16 -22.32 5.57 -5.34
N ILE A 17 -21.61 6.10 -6.34
CA ILE A 17 -21.47 5.46 -7.67
C ILE A 17 -20.83 4.08 -7.54
N TYR A 18 -19.76 3.96 -6.74
CA TYR A 18 -19.09 2.69 -6.50
C TYR A 18 -20.02 1.65 -5.87
N VAL A 19 -20.78 2.02 -4.83
CA VAL A 19 -21.71 1.10 -4.15
C VAL A 19 -22.81 0.63 -5.11
N ILE A 20 -23.34 1.51 -5.95
CA ILE A 20 -24.32 1.16 -6.98
C ILE A 20 -23.71 0.17 -7.99
N GLY A 21 -22.51 0.46 -8.49
CA GLY A 21 -21.79 -0.44 -9.40
C GLY A 21 -21.52 -1.82 -8.78
N GLN A 22 -21.13 -1.84 -7.51
CA GLN A 22 -20.90 -3.08 -6.76
C GLN A 22 -22.19 -3.90 -6.59
N ALA A 23 -23.33 -3.24 -6.31
CA ALA A 23 -24.63 -3.90 -6.21
C ALA A 23 -25.06 -4.51 -7.56
N LEU A 24 -24.88 -3.78 -8.67
CA LEU A 24 -25.13 -4.30 -10.02
C LEU A 24 -24.23 -5.50 -10.36
N ALA A 25 -22.96 -5.47 -9.96
CA ALA A 25 -22.05 -6.59 -10.17
C ALA A 25 -22.44 -7.83 -9.36
N VAL A 26 -22.92 -7.64 -8.12
CA VAL A 26 -23.47 -8.74 -7.30
C VAL A 26 -24.70 -9.35 -7.97
N TRP A 27 -25.60 -8.50 -8.49
CA TRP A 27 -26.79 -8.96 -9.23
C TRP A 27 -26.41 -9.74 -10.50
N ALA A 28 -25.35 -9.34 -11.20
CA ALA A 28 -24.79 -10.06 -12.35
C ALA A 28 -23.95 -11.31 -11.97
N HIS A 29 -23.97 -11.74 -10.70
CA HIS A 29 -23.14 -12.85 -10.16
C HIS A 29 -21.61 -12.65 -10.33
N PHE A 30 -21.16 -11.43 -10.58
CA PHE A 30 -19.75 -11.06 -10.78
C PHE A 30 -19.20 -10.17 -9.65
N GLY A 31 -19.94 -10.07 -8.53
CA GLY A 31 -19.66 -9.13 -7.45
C GLY A 31 -18.26 -9.27 -6.84
N CYS A 32 -17.80 -10.51 -6.61
CA CYS A 32 -16.49 -10.78 -6.01
C CYS A 32 -15.34 -10.30 -6.90
N VAL A 33 -15.43 -10.51 -8.22
CA VAL A 33 -14.37 -10.12 -9.15
C VAL A 33 -14.31 -8.59 -9.26
N PHE A 34 -15.46 -7.94 -9.38
CA PHE A 34 -15.54 -6.48 -9.37
C PHE A 34 -14.95 -5.89 -8.07
N PHE A 35 -15.23 -6.51 -6.92
CA PHE A 35 -14.69 -6.09 -5.63
C PHE A 35 -13.17 -6.19 -5.56
N ILE A 36 -12.59 -7.33 -5.94
CA ILE A 36 -11.13 -7.55 -5.93
C ILE A 36 -10.43 -6.56 -6.87
N LEU A 37 -10.94 -6.36 -8.08
CA LEU A 37 -10.38 -5.38 -9.03
C LEU A 37 -10.43 -3.97 -8.45
N SER A 38 -11.54 -3.62 -7.78
CA SER A 38 -11.68 -2.32 -7.13
C SER A 38 -10.67 -2.13 -6.00
N LEU A 39 -10.42 -3.16 -5.17
CA LEU A 39 -9.38 -3.09 -4.13
C LEU A 39 -7.99 -2.83 -4.72
N ILE A 40 -7.64 -3.51 -5.82
CA ILE A 40 -6.37 -3.29 -6.51
C ILE A 40 -6.28 -1.85 -7.03
N LEU A 41 -7.34 -1.35 -7.68
CA LEU A 41 -7.38 0.01 -8.21
C LEU A 41 -7.32 1.07 -7.10
N PHE A 42 -8.03 0.87 -6.00
CA PHE A 42 -7.97 1.78 -4.85
C PHE A 42 -6.60 1.80 -4.19
N THR A 43 -5.97 0.63 -4.05
CA THR A 43 -4.60 0.54 -3.53
C THR A 43 -3.63 1.26 -4.44
N TYR A 44 -3.71 1.04 -5.75
CA TYR A 44 -2.88 1.73 -6.73
C TYR A 44 -3.08 3.25 -6.69
N TRP A 45 -4.33 3.72 -6.65
CA TRP A 45 -4.64 5.15 -6.58
C TRP A 45 -4.19 5.78 -5.25
N ASN A 46 -4.28 5.02 -4.16
CA ASN A 46 -3.81 5.46 -2.84
C ASN A 46 -2.29 5.39 -2.70
N THR A 47 -1.61 4.63 -3.56
CA THR A 47 -0.14 4.55 -3.55
C THR A 47 0.43 5.91 -3.93
N GLY A 48 0.82 6.67 -2.91
CA GLY A 48 1.42 7.97 -3.06
C GLY A 48 2.79 7.91 -3.75
N ARG A 49 3.24 9.05 -4.26
CA ARG A 49 4.62 9.19 -4.74
C ARG A 49 5.54 9.26 -3.53
N ARG A 50 6.61 8.46 -3.56
CA ARG A 50 7.68 8.50 -2.57
C ARG A 50 8.27 9.91 -2.50
N ARG A 51 8.61 10.39 -1.29
CA ARG A 51 9.35 11.64 -1.15
C ARG A 51 10.82 11.41 -1.48
N HIS A 52 11.48 12.42 -2.04
CA HIS A 52 12.91 12.34 -2.30
C HIS A 52 13.67 12.17 -0.97
N GLY A 53 14.52 11.15 -0.87
CA GLY A 53 15.24 10.78 0.36
C GLY A 53 14.52 9.80 1.30
N GLU A 54 13.33 9.31 0.95
CA GLU A 54 12.63 8.31 1.75
C GLU A 54 13.17 6.90 1.45
N MET A 55 13.67 6.19 2.48
CA MET A 55 14.18 4.83 2.36
C MET A 55 13.14 3.89 1.74
N SER A 56 13.53 3.24 0.65
CA SER A 56 12.75 2.22 -0.03
C SER A 56 12.63 0.94 0.79
N ALA A 57 11.67 0.10 0.42
CA ALA A 57 11.44 -1.18 1.07
C ALA A 57 12.46 -2.26 0.65
N TYR A 58 13.32 -1.98 -0.33
CA TYR A 58 14.34 -2.91 -0.80
C TYR A 58 15.65 -2.15 -0.99
N SER A 59 16.73 -2.61 -0.35
CA SER A 59 18.02 -1.91 -0.38
C SER A 59 18.48 -1.51 -1.79
N VAL A 60 18.16 -2.31 -2.82
CA VAL A 60 18.50 -2.03 -4.24
C VAL A 60 17.99 -0.67 -4.73
N PHE A 61 16.93 -0.13 -4.14
CA PHE A 61 16.38 1.20 -4.50
C PHE A 61 16.77 2.31 -3.52
N ASN A 62 17.60 2.01 -2.51
CA ASN A 62 18.23 3.03 -1.66
C ASN A 62 19.53 3.50 -2.28
N ASP A 63 19.91 4.75 -2.00
CA ASP A 63 21.24 5.26 -2.33
C ASP A 63 22.30 4.36 -1.69
N ASN A 64 23.37 4.05 -2.43
CA ASN A 64 24.44 3.14 -2.02
C ASN A 64 24.02 1.73 -1.61
N CYS A 65 22.83 1.27 -2.02
CA CYS A 65 22.26 0.00 -1.57
C CYS A 65 22.15 -0.10 -0.05
N GLU A 66 21.88 1.03 0.62
CA GLU A 66 21.80 1.08 2.07
C GLU A 66 20.79 0.06 2.62
N ARG A 67 21.25 -0.68 3.64
CA ARG A 67 20.49 -1.73 4.29
C ARG A 67 19.27 -1.15 4.99
N LEU A 68 18.17 -1.87 4.91
CA LEU A 68 16.95 -1.55 5.63
C LEU A 68 17.20 -1.61 7.13
N ALA A 69 16.59 -0.67 7.87
CA ALA A 69 16.56 -0.73 9.32
C ALA A 69 15.96 -2.07 9.79
N GLY A 70 16.69 -2.79 10.64
CA GLY A 70 16.28 -4.12 11.13
C GLY A 70 16.64 -5.29 10.21
N SER A 71 17.34 -5.06 9.08
CA SER A 71 17.94 -6.17 8.34
C SER A 71 19.04 -6.85 9.15
N MET A 72 19.06 -8.18 9.13
CA MET A 72 20.10 -8.97 9.78
C MET A 72 21.47 -8.64 9.16
N THR A 73 22.41 -8.20 9.98
CA THR A 73 23.81 -8.03 9.58
C THR A 73 24.59 -9.31 9.84
N ALA A 74 25.70 -9.49 9.12
CA ALA A 74 26.55 -10.65 9.30
C ALA A 74 27.10 -10.73 10.73
N GLU A 75 27.39 -9.58 11.35
CA GLU A 75 27.86 -9.53 12.74
C GLU A 75 26.79 -10.02 13.73
N HIS A 76 25.51 -9.69 13.48
CA HIS A 76 24.40 -10.21 14.29
C HIS A 76 24.28 -11.73 14.15
N PHE A 77 24.37 -12.23 12.92
CA PHE A 77 24.34 -13.65 12.63
C PHE A 77 25.50 -14.40 13.31
N GLU A 78 26.73 -13.90 13.19
CA GLU A 78 27.92 -14.48 13.82
C GLU A 78 27.81 -14.48 15.35
N ARG A 79 27.38 -13.38 15.95
CA ARG A 79 27.19 -13.28 17.40
C ARG A 79 26.18 -14.31 17.91
N ASP A 80 25.06 -14.47 17.21
CA ASP A 80 24.01 -15.41 17.62
C ASP A 80 24.48 -16.87 17.44
N MET A 81 25.21 -17.19 16.36
CA MET A 81 25.85 -18.50 16.18
C MET A 81 26.89 -18.82 17.26
N LEU A 82 27.73 -17.85 17.62
CA LEU A 82 28.75 -18.01 18.67
C LEU A 82 28.10 -18.17 20.05
N ARG A 83 26.99 -17.48 20.30
CA ARG A 83 26.25 -17.58 21.57
C ARG A 83 25.56 -18.93 21.75
N GLN A 84 25.09 -19.57 20.68
CA GLN A 84 24.50 -20.91 20.72
C GLN A 84 25.53 -22.03 20.96
N ARG A 85 26.82 -21.78 20.73
CA ARG A 85 27.91 -22.75 20.94
C ARG A 85 28.51 -22.73 22.35
N ARG A 86 28.02 -21.89 23.26
CA ARG A 86 28.36 -21.92 24.70
C ARG A 86 27.22 -22.57 25.48
#